data_AF-A0A6B9M246-F1
#
_entry.id   AF-A0A6B9M246-F1
#
_cell.length_a   1.000
_cell.length_b   1.000
_cell.length_c   1.000
_cell.angle_alpha   90.00
_cell.angle_beta   90.00
_cell.angle_gamma   90.00
#
_symmetry.space_group_name_H-M   'P 1'
#
loop_
_entity.id
_entity.type
_entity.pdbx_description
1 polymer ?
#
loop_
_entity_poly.entity_id
_entity_poly.type
_entity_poly.pdbx_seq_one_letter_code
_entity_poly.pdbx_strand_id
1 'polypeptide(L)'
;MNLLVIMLVNSLLSLILVLIAFWLPQMNLYTEKANPYECGFDPTSSARLPFSMKFFLVAITFLLFDLEIALLLPLPWAIQSTNTTTTTITAFILISILSLGLSYEWTQKGLEWTE
;
A
#
# COMPACT_ATOMS: atom_id res chain seq x y z
N MET A 1 22.06 -15.52 -9.95
CA MET A 1 21.47 -16.85 -9.72
C MET A 1 21.04 -17.07 -8.27
N ASN A 2 21.88 -16.76 -7.27
CA ASN A 2 21.55 -16.95 -5.85
C ASN A 2 20.26 -16.27 -5.39
N LEU A 3 20.02 -15.00 -5.79
CA LEU A 3 18.76 -14.31 -5.47
C LEU A 3 17.54 -15.04 -6.04
N LEU A 4 17.64 -15.52 -7.29
CA LEU A 4 16.57 -16.24 -7.95
C LEU A 4 16.29 -17.59 -7.26
N VAL A 5 17.34 -18.28 -6.80
CA VAL A 5 17.21 -19.49 -5.98
C VAL A 5 16.50 -19.18 -4.66
N ILE A 6 16.87 -18.11 -3.96
CA ILE A 6 16.22 -17.70 -2.70
C ILE A 6 14.73 -17.39 -2.91
N MET A 7 14.40 -16.60 -3.93
CA MET A 7 13.00 -16.26 -4.24
C MET A 7 12.18 -17.51 -4.59
N LEU A 8 12.77 -18.45 -5.32
CA LEU A 8 12.13 -19.70 -5.71
C LEU A 8 11.93 -20.64 -4.51
N VAL A 9 12.90 -20.74 -3.61
CA VAL A 9 12.77 -21.53 -2.36
C VAL A 9 11.65 -20.96 -1.48
N ASN A 10 11.58 -19.62 -1.32
CA ASN A 10 10.57 -18.97 -0.51
C ASN A 10 9.15 -19.16 -1.07
N SER A 11 8.98 -19.02 -2.38
CA SER A 11 7.66 -19.20 -3.02
C SER A 11 7.23 -20.67 -3.03
N LEU A 12 8.16 -21.62 -3.20
CA LEU A 12 7.85 -23.04 -3.06
C LEU A 12 7.47 -23.40 -1.63
N LEU A 13 8.18 -22.86 -0.63
CA LEU A 13 7.86 -23.11 0.77
C LEU A 13 6.45 -22.62 1.13
N SER A 14 6.09 -21.39 0.71
CA SER A 14 4.73 -20.87 0.95
C SER A 14 3.67 -21.70 0.23
N LEU A 15 3.93 -22.15 -1.01
CA LEU A 15 3.03 -23.02 -1.76
C LEU A 15 2.85 -24.38 -1.08
N ILE A 16 3.92 -25.00 -0.60
CA ILE A 16 3.86 -26.29 0.11
C ILE A 16 3.04 -26.15 1.40
N LEU A 17 3.24 -25.09 2.18
CA LEU A 17 2.46 -24.83 3.38
C LEU A 17 0.97 -24.64 3.07
N VAL A 18 0.64 -23.91 2.00
CA VAL A 18 -0.75 -23.76 1.52
C VAL A 18 -1.33 -25.10 1.10
N LEU A 19 -0.59 -25.93 0.36
CA LEU A 19 -1.04 -27.27 -0.03
C LEU A 19 -1.29 -28.16 1.18
N ILE A 20 -0.40 -28.16 2.17
CA ILE A 20 -0.61 -28.91 3.41
C ILE A 20 -1.86 -28.39 4.13
N ALA A 21 -2.04 -27.07 4.23
CA ALA A 21 -3.19 -26.46 4.91
C ALA A 21 -4.53 -26.81 4.24
N PHE A 22 -4.58 -26.99 2.92
CA PHE A 22 -5.81 -27.37 2.22
C PHE A 22 -6.07 -28.88 2.21
N TRP A 23 -5.03 -29.72 2.15
CA TRP A 23 -5.16 -31.16 1.92
C TRP A 23 -5.08 -32.01 3.19
N LEU A 24 -4.42 -31.54 4.24
CA LEU A 24 -4.26 -32.27 5.50
C LEU A 24 -5.54 -32.29 6.37
N PRO A 25 -6.33 -31.20 6.47
CA PRO A 25 -7.56 -31.21 7.26
C PRO A 25 -8.70 -32.00 6.62
N GLN A 26 -9.49 -32.68 7.45
CA GLN A 26 -10.72 -33.31 7.00
C GLN A 26 -11.84 -32.25 6.91
N MET A 27 -12.22 -31.89 5.68
CA MET A 27 -13.22 -30.87 5.41
C MET A 27 -14.63 -31.46 5.40
N ASN A 28 -15.53 -30.96 6.24
CA ASN A 28 -16.97 -31.22 6.15
C ASN A 28 -17.70 -29.93 5.78
N LEU A 29 -18.02 -29.79 4.50
CA LEU A 29 -18.62 -28.61 3.88
C LEU A 29 -20.16 -28.76 3.86
N TYR A 30 -20.85 -27.82 4.49
CA TYR A 30 -22.30 -27.65 4.39
C TYR A 30 -22.63 -26.15 4.43
N THR A 31 -23.84 -25.78 4.02
CA THR A 31 -24.26 -24.39 3.76
C THR A 31 -23.93 -23.44 4.92
N GLU A 32 -24.29 -23.78 6.16
CA GLU A 32 -24.06 -22.90 7.32
C GLU A 32 -22.58 -22.69 7.65
N LYS A 33 -21.70 -23.66 7.36
CA LYS A 33 -20.24 -23.48 7.53
C LYS A 33 -19.62 -22.63 6.43
N ALA A 34 -20.28 -22.52 5.28
CA ALA A 34 -19.84 -21.72 4.15
C ALA A 34 -20.43 -20.29 4.16
N ASN A 35 -21.45 -20.05 4.99
CA ASN A 35 -22.09 -18.75 5.12
C ASN A 35 -21.16 -17.73 5.84
N PRO A 36 -21.27 -16.42 5.53
CA PRO A 36 -20.53 -15.38 6.22
C PRO A 36 -20.83 -15.37 7.72
N TYR A 37 -19.80 -15.12 8.54
CA TYR A 37 -19.94 -15.01 9.98
C TYR A 37 -20.26 -13.57 10.40
N GLU A 38 -21.48 -13.32 10.90
CA GLU A 38 -21.90 -12.03 11.50
C GLU A 38 -22.20 -12.24 12.99
N CYS A 39 -21.19 -12.63 13.78
CA CYS A 39 -21.28 -12.83 15.24
C CYS A 39 -22.36 -13.83 15.67
N GLY A 40 -22.64 -14.85 14.84
CA GLY A 40 -23.68 -15.86 15.09
C GLY A 40 -25.07 -15.48 14.58
N PHE A 41 -25.21 -14.36 13.90
CA PHE A 41 -26.44 -13.92 13.24
C PHE A 41 -26.32 -14.01 11.71
N ASP A 42 -27.47 -14.03 11.04
CA ASP A 42 -27.52 -13.90 9.59
C ASP A 42 -27.21 -12.47 9.17
N PRO A 43 -26.44 -12.28 8.08
CA PRO A 43 -26.02 -10.97 7.69
C PRO A 43 -27.18 -10.08 7.27
N THR A 44 -27.26 -8.89 7.88
CA THR A 44 -28.35 -7.93 7.63
C THR A 44 -28.27 -7.29 6.25
N SER A 45 -27.06 -7.18 5.70
CA SER A 45 -26.79 -6.64 4.36
C SER A 45 -25.49 -7.22 3.80
N SER A 46 -25.20 -6.95 2.53
CA SER A 46 -23.92 -7.37 1.95
C SER A 46 -22.75 -6.59 2.58
N ALA A 47 -21.64 -7.28 2.86
CA ALA A 47 -20.39 -6.63 3.29
C ALA A 47 -19.78 -5.66 2.26
N ARG A 48 -20.29 -5.65 1.02
CA ARG A 48 -19.94 -4.66 -0.01
C ARG A 48 -20.70 -3.36 0.25
N LEU A 49 -20.18 -2.58 1.20
CA LEU A 49 -20.72 -1.27 1.55
C LEU A 49 -20.21 -0.19 0.59
N PRO A 50 -20.95 0.92 0.41
CA PRO A 50 -20.43 2.10 -0.28
C PRO A 50 -19.15 2.58 0.43
N PHE A 51 -18.09 2.76 -0.36
CA PHE A 51 -16.78 3.15 0.14
C PHE A 51 -16.76 4.64 0.49
N SER A 52 -16.05 4.99 1.57
CA SER A 52 -15.94 6.40 1.96
C SER A 52 -15.02 7.16 1.00
N MET A 53 -15.47 8.33 0.53
CA MET A 53 -14.68 9.18 -0.37
C MET A 53 -13.39 9.69 0.30
N LYS A 54 -13.32 9.71 1.63
CA LYS A 54 -12.13 10.14 2.36
C LYS A 54 -10.97 9.17 2.19
N PHE A 55 -11.20 7.86 2.28
CA PHE A 55 -10.16 6.87 2.01
C PHE A 55 -9.69 6.92 0.55
N PHE A 56 -10.58 7.28 -0.37
CA PHE A 56 -10.22 7.47 -1.78
C PHE A 56 -9.29 8.67 -1.97
N LEU A 57 -9.58 9.80 -1.31
CA LEU A 57 -8.73 10.99 -1.36
C LEU A 57 -7.32 10.70 -0.82
N VAL A 58 -7.23 9.99 0.31
CA VAL A 58 -5.94 9.54 0.87
C VAL A 58 -5.18 8.62 -0.09
N ALA A 59 -5.87 7.74 -0.82
CA ALA A 59 -5.22 6.86 -1.80
C ALA A 59 -4.63 7.65 -2.98
N ILE A 60 -5.31 8.71 -3.45
CA ILE A 60 -4.79 9.59 -4.50
C ILE A 60 -3.57 10.35 -4.00
N THR A 61 -3.62 10.90 -2.79
CA THR A 61 -2.51 11.70 -2.27
C THR A 61 -1.30 10.83 -1.97
N PHE A 62 -1.51 9.61 -1.46
CA PHE A 62 -0.47 8.58 -1.40
C PHE A 62 0.18 8.30 -2.77
N LEU A 63 -0.62 8.13 -3.84
CA LEU A 63 -0.10 7.88 -5.18
C LEU A 63 0.75 9.04 -5.71
N LEU A 64 0.34 10.29 -5.47
CA LEU A 64 1.12 11.46 -5.86
C LEU A 64 2.43 11.54 -5.08
N PHE A 65 2.40 11.33 -3.76
CA PHE A 65 3.62 11.31 -2.94
C PHE A 65 4.56 10.17 -3.32
N ASP A 66 4.06 9.00 -3.72
CA ASP A 66 4.90 7.87 -4.18
C ASP A 66 5.66 8.22 -5.46
N LEU A 67 5.02 8.92 -6.41
CA LEU A 67 5.69 9.45 -7.61
C LEU A 67 6.80 10.45 -7.25
N GLU A 68 6.56 11.34 -6.30
CA GLU A 68 7.57 12.31 -5.85
C GLU A 68 8.73 11.64 -5.08
N ILE A 69 8.45 10.61 -4.28
CA ILE A 69 9.48 9.79 -3.63
C ILE A 69 10.34 9.07 -4.68
N ALA A 70 9.73 8.54 -5.74
CA ALA A 70 10.47 7.95 -6.85
C ALA A 70 11.42 8.96 -7.53
N LEU A 71 11.02 10.23 -7.62
CA LEU A 71 11.88 11.32 -8.12
C LEU A 71 13.01 11.70 -7.15
N LEU A 72 12.82 11.53 -5.83
CA LEU A 72 13.84 11.77 -4.80
C LEU A 72 14.83 10.60 -4.63
N LEU A 73 14.44 9.37 -4.97
CA LEU A 73 15.25 8.17 -4.83
C LEU A 73 16.66 8.24 -5.48
N PRO A 74 16.88 8.87 -6.65
CA PRO A 74 18.22 8.97 -7.24
C PRO A 74 19.14 10.01 -6.59
N LEU A 75 18.71 10.76 -5.56
CA LEU A 75 19.55 11.78 -4.91
C LEU A 75 20.91 11.28 -4.40
N PRO A 76 21.04 10.08 -3.79
CA PRO A 76 22.35 9.56 -3.38
C PRO A 76 23.33 9.44 -4.53
N TRP A 77 22.86 9.13 -5.75
CA TRP A 77 23.69 9.10 -6.96
C TRP A 77 23.95 10.49 -7.52
N ALA A 78 22.97 11.39 -7.45
CA ALA A 78 23.08 12.76 -7.94
C ALA A 78 24.16 13.57 -7.19
N ILE A 79 24.42 13.26 -5.91
CA ILE A 79 25.47 13.93 -5.10
C ILE A 79 26.87 13.73 -5.69
N GLN A 80 27.14 12.64 -6.42
CA GLN A 80 28.43 12.44 -7.09
C GLN A 80 28.59 13.23 -8.40
N SER A 81 27.58 14.01 -8.82
CA SER A 81 27.68 14.81 -10.04
C SER A 81 28.68 15.96 -9.91
N THR A 82 29.21 16.43 -11.04
CA THR A 82 30.17 17.54 -11.08
C THR A 82 29.58 18.87 -10.60
N ASN A 83 28.25 19.02 -10.70
CA ASN A 83 27.54 20.25 -10.36
C ASN A 83 26.59 20.03 -9.16
N THR A 84 27.20 19.81 -7.99
CA THR A 84 26.48 19.52 -6.75
C THR A 84 25.52 20.65 -6.34
N THR A 85 25.86 21.91 -6.63
CA THR A 85 25.00 23.06 -6.31
C THR A 85 23.69 23.04 -7.09
N THR A 86 23.71 22.66 -8.36
CA THR A 86 22.45 22.52 -9.13
C THR A 86 21.59 21.39 -8.59
N THR A 87 22.19 20.24 -8.25
CA THR A 87 21.45 19.09 -7.72
C THR A 87 20.80 19.38 -6.37
N THR A 88 21.50 20.12 -5.48
CA THR A 88 20.92 20.50 -4.18
C THR A 88 19.80 21.50 -4.36
N ILE A 89 19.94 22.50 -5.22
CA ILE A 89 18.86 23.47 -5.52
C ILE A 89 17.64 22.75 -6.08
N THR A 90 17.80 21.85 -7.06
CA THR A 90 16.65 21.11 -7.61
C THR A 90 15.99 20.19 -6.58
N ALA A 91 16.78 19.56 -5.70
CA ALA A 91 16.24 18.73 -4.61
C ALA A 91 15.44 19.56 -3.61
N PHE A 92 15.95 20.74 -3.21
CA PHE A 92 15.24 21.66 -2.33
C PHE A 92 13.94 22.17 -2.95
N ILE A 93 13.95 22.51 -4.25
CA ILE A 93 12.74 22.90 -4.97
C ILE A 93 11.71 21.76 -4.91
N LEU A 94 12.11 20.53 -5.22
CA LEU A 94 11.19 19.40 -5.24
C LEU A 94 10.59 19.10 -3.85
N ILE A 95 11.41 19.11 -2.79
CA ILE A 95 10.93 18.95 -1.41
C ILE A 95 10.01 20.11 -1.01
N SER A 96 10.31 21.35 -1.44
CA SER A 96 9.46 22.50 -1.13
C SER A 96 8.08 22.38 -1.77
N ILE A 97 8.00 21.91 -3.03
CA ILE A 97 6.73 21.67 -3.74
C ILE A 97 5.91 20.60 -3.00
N LEU A 98 6.54 19.50 -2.62
CA LEU A 98 5.92 18.42 -1.82
C LEU A 98 5.32 18.97 -0.52
N SER A 99 6.09 19.78 0.22
CA SER A 99 5.64 20.38 1.48
C SER A 99 4.48 21.36 1.29
N LEU A 100 4.48 22.11 0.19
CA LEU A 100 3.40 23.03 -0.15
C LEU A 100 2.12 22.28 -0.54
N GLY A 101 2.24 21.20 -1.33
CA GLY A 101 1.13 20.33 -1.69
C GLY A 101 0.45 19.73 -0.45
N LEU A 102 1.24 19.18 0.47
CA LEU A 102 0.75 18.67 1.75
C LEU A 102 0.06 19.77 2.57
N SER A 103 0.68 20.95 2.66
CA SER A 103 0.09 22.07 3.43
C SER A 103 -1.24 22.51 2.84
N TYR A 104 -1.38 22.51 1.52
CA TYR A 104 -2.62 22.84 0.83
C TYR A 104 -3.71 21.82 1.16
N GLU A 105 -3.42 20.52 1.01
CA GLU A 105 -4.37 19.45 1.33
C GLU A 105 -4.85 19.51 2.79
N TRP A 106 -3.93 19.81 3.71
CA TRP A 106 -4.26 20.01 5.12
C TRP A 106 -5.22 21.19 5.31
N THR A 107 -4.93 22.35 4.72
CA THR A 107 -5.81 23.53 4.87
C THR A 107 -7.19 23.33 4.26
N GLN A 108 -7.30 22.49 3.23
CA GLN A 108 -8.57 22.11 2.61
C GLN A 108 -9.33 21.01 3.37
N LYS A 109 -8.84 20.61 4.56
CA LYS A 109 -9.45 19.57 5.39
C LYS A 109 -9.54 18.21 4.70
N GLY A 110 -8.73 17.96 3.66
CA GLY A 110 -8.68 16.67 2.98
C GLY A 110 -8.25 15.53 3.92
N LEU A 111 -7.44 15.88 4.92
CA LEU A 111 -6.93 14.97 5.95
C LEU A 111 -7.76 14.99 7.24
N GLU A 112 -8.79 15.85 7.36
CA GLU A 112 -9.62 15.90 8.57
C GLU A 112 -10.63 14.75 8.62
N TRP A 113 -10.51 13.93 9.65
CA TRP A 113 -11.48 12.90 9.96
C TRP A 113 -12.50 13.51 10.91
N THR A 114 -13.69 13.80 10.39
CA THR A 114 -14.87 13.95 11.23
C THR A 114 -15.28 12.55 11.65
N GLU A 115 -15.34 12.32 12.96
CA GLU A 115 -16.12 11.21 13.51
C GLU A 115 -17.58 11.25 13.01
#